data_AF-A0A957RA85-F1
#
_entry.id   AF-A0A957RA85-F1
#
_cell.length_a   1.000
_cell.length_b   1.000
_cell.length_c   1.000
_cell.angle_alpha   90.00
_cell.angle_beta   90.00
_cell.angle_gamma   90.00
#
_symmetry.space_group_name_H-M   'P 1'
#
loop_
_entity.id
_entity.type
_entity.pdbx_description
1 polymer ?
#
loop_
_entity_poly.entity_id
_entity_poly.type
_entity_poly.pdbx_seq_one_letter_code
_entity_poly.pdbx_strand_id
1 'polypeptide(L)'
;MTDTLAAATRQSWTRDAAARWKETILLPSTPLSTEPSRRRRKAESSAPPESDPAKSQPTQPAAEPEAAQVNGSVDVSHGVSAPLEAAAVNGQAPAGSSDAVPATPAGIGVPWAALPRLKPLPTADGKEHIWIDPSPEERQAMDQLWQHLPDSFKTENRDLLLRAYMLASYAHRNAQRDSGEPYITHPIAVSEILTELRMDPEALAAGLLHDVAEDTEFGVDYIRIQFSPTIAKLVDGVTKLKKIQEKKSKSDVPVSNQKAESLRKMMLASIEDLRVLIIKLADRLHNMRTLGGQKEHKRRRIARETLDYYAPLANRLGIWRIKSELEDLSFRYLNPASYKEIKNAIQQKEGDRDKLVIKTKMEL
;
A
#
# COMPACT_ATOMS: atom_id res chain seq x y z
N MET A 1 16.99 15.70 -36.52
CA MET A 1 18.23 15.42 -35.76
C MET A 1 18.22 16.00 -34.34
N THR A 2 17.22 16.80 -33.93
CA THR A 2 17.14 17.42 -32.60
C THR A 2 16.47 16.55 -31.51
N ASP A 3 15.57 15.63 -31.88
CA ASP A 3 14.89 14.75 -30.90
C ASP A 3 15.79 13.65 -30.31
N THR A 4 16.76 13.16 -31.08
CA THR A 4 17.67 12.08 -30.65
C THR A 4 18.65 12.56 -29.57
N LEU A 5 19.06 13.83 -29.64
CA LEU A 5 19.92 14.47 -28.64
C LEU A 5 19.16 14.70 -27.33
N ALA A 6 17.91 15.18 -27.36
CA ALA A 6 17.12 15.40 -26.15
C ALA A 6 16.79 14.09 -25.39
N ALA A 7 16.53 12.99 -26.11
CA ALA A 7 16.33 11.67 -25.51
C ALA A 7 17.62 11.10 -24.91
N ALA A 8 18.76 11.26 -25.60
CA ALA A 8 20.07 10.83 -25.12
C ALA A 8 20.53 11.63 -23.88
N THR A 9 20.28 12.94 -23.84
CA THR A 9 20.63 13.80 -22.69
C THR A 9 19.76 13.52 -21.46
N ARG A 10 18.49 13.12 -21.62
CA ARG A 10 17.64 12.66 -20.50
C ARG A 10 18.04 11.27 -19.98
N GLN A 11 18.43 10.35 -20.86
CA GLN A 11 18.95 9.03 -20.48
C GLN A 11 20.35 9.08 -19.82
N SER A 12 21.22 10.02 -20.22
CA SER A 12 22.53 10.19 -19.59
C SER A 12 22.42 10.83 -18.21
N TRP A 13 21.56 11.85 -18.06
CA TRP A 13 21.35 12.51 -16.77
C TRP A 13 20.73 11.59 -15.72
N THR A 14 19.80 10.69 -16.12
CA THR A 14 19.20 9.70 -15.21
C THR A 14 20.17 8.61 -14.76
N ARG A 15 21.08 8.15 -15.63
CA ARG A 15 22.11 7.17 -15.28
C ARG A 15 23.19 7.76 -14.38
N ASP A 16 23.66 8.97 -14.66
CA ASP A 16 24.69 9.65 -13.85
C ASP A 16 24.15 10.11 -12.49
N ALA A 17 22.90 10.57 -12.45
CA ALA A 17 22.20 10.84 -11.19
C ALA A 17 22.03 9.56 -10.37
N ALA A 18 21.61 8.45 -10.98
CA ALA A 18 21.48 7.15 -10.31
C ALA A 18 22.82 6.61 -9.79
N ALA A 19 23.92 6.79 -10.53
CA ALA A 19 25.25 6.35 -10.13
C ALA A 19 25.81 7.17 -8.95
N ARG A 20 25.76 8.51 -9.02
CA ARG A 20 26.18 9.40 -7.92
C ARG A 20 25.30 9.26 -6.67
N TRP A 21 24.03 8.90 -6.86
CA TRP A 21 23.13 8.56 -5.77
C TRP A 21 23.42 7.22 -5.12
N LYS A 22 23.80 6.18 -5.87
CA LYS A 22 24.18 4.87 -5.29
C LYS A 22 25.34 4.99 -4.29
N GLU A 23 26.29 5.90 -4.52
CA GLU A 23 27.40 6.17 -3.59
C GLU A 23 26.92 6.90 -2.31
N THR A 24 26.10 7.95 -2.46
CA THR A 24 25.47 8.67 -1.32
C THR A 24 24.52 7.76 -0.52
N ILE A 25 24.00 6.75 -1.22
CA ILE A 25 23.28 5.52 -0.86
C ILE A 25 23.84 4.61 0.27
N LEU A 26 25.13 4.36 0.16
CA LEU A 26 25.78 3.23 0.80
C LEU A 26 26.58 3.64 2.05
N LEU A 27 26.70 4.95 2.30
CA LEU A 27 27.34 5.47 3.49
C LEU A 27 26.55 5.10 4.75
N PRO A 28 27.24 4.60 5.80
CA PRO A 28 26.60 4.31 7.08
C PRO A 28 26.12 5.61 7.73
N SER A 29 24.91 5.60 8.28
CA SER A 29 24.40 6.68 9.12
C SER A 29 25.24 6.76 10.40
N THR A 30 25.83 7.93 10.67
CA THR A 30 26.40 8.24 11.99
C THR A 30 25.30 8.16 13.04
N PRO A 31 25.44 7.34 14.10
CA PRO A 31 24.47 7.36 15.19
C PRO A 31 24.47 8.74 15.84
N LEU A 32 23.29 9.21 16.28
CA LEU A 32 23.20 10.40 17.14
C LEU A 32 24.08 10.16 18.36
N SER A 33 25.13 10.98 18.49
CA SER A 33 25.98 11.04 19.67
C SER A 33 25.11 11.36 20.89
N THR A 34 24.94 10.39 21.79
CA THR A 34 24.50 10.66 23.15
C THR A 34 25.69 11.27 23.89
N GLU A 35 25.59 12.55 24.25
CA GLU A 35 26.53 13.20 25.17
C GLU A 35 26.59 12.42 26.50
N PRO A 36 27.78 12.19 27.08
CA PRO A 36 27.89 11.50 28.35
C PRO A 36 27.58 12.43 29.52
N SER A 37 26.54 12.08 30.28
CA SER A 37 26.20 12.66 31.58
C SER A 37 27.39 12.64 32.53
N ARG A 38 27.95 13.83 32.81
CA ARG A 38 28.79 14.07 33.99
C ARG A 38 27.94 13.92 35.25
N ARG A 39 28.22 12.92 36.11
CA ARG A 39 28.07 13.09 37.57
C ARG A 39 29.03 12.22 38.36
N ARG A 40 29.50 12.84 39.45
CA ARG A 40 30.68 12.61 40.28
C ARG A 40 30.74 11.29 41.05
N ARG A 41 32.00 10.94 41.36
CA ARG A 41 32.53 9.90 42.26
C ARG A 41 32.07 10.01 43.72
N LYS A 42 31.96 8.84 44.38
CA LYS A 42 32.37 8.50 45.76
C LYS A 42 32.44 6.95 45.81
N ALA A 43 33.62 6.33 45.87
CA ALA A 43 34.32 5.85 47.09
C ALA A 43 33.42 4.91 47.94
N GLU A 44 33.79 3.74 48.45
CA GLU A 44 34.97 2.85 48.50
C GLU A 44 34.53 1.72 49.48
N SER A 45 34.81 0.43 49.24
CA SER A 45 35.16 -0.62 50.26
C SER A 45 34.91 -2.09 49.82
N SER A 46 36.01 -2.84 49.70
CA SER A 46 36.30 -4.21 50.19
C SER A 46 35.31 -5.41 50.01
N ALA A 47 35.62 -6.29 49.05
CA ALA A 47 35.97 -7.75 49.11
C ALA A 47 35.40 -8.73 50.20
N PRO A 48 35.50 -10.08 50.03
CA PRO A 48 34.88 -11.01 49.04
C PRO A 48 34.28 -12.31 49.73
N PRO A 49 34.27 -13.55 49.14
CA PRO A 49 33.07 -14.30 48.71
C PRO A 49 32.84 -15.67 49.41
N GLU A 50 31.70 -16.35 49.16
CA GLU A 50 31.50 -17.80 49.41
C GLU A 50 30.24 -18.28 48.63
N SER A 51 30.36 -19.10 47.58
CA SER A 51 30.41 -20.57 47.50
C SER A 51 29.03 -21.25 47.35
N ASP A 52 28.80 -21.80 46.15
CA ASP A 52 27.90 -22.93 45.81
C ASP A 52 28.12 -24.12 46.77
N PRO A 53 27.15 -25.06 46.99
CA PRO A 53 26.77 -25.98 45.91
C PRO A 53 25.37 -26.67 45.96
N ALA A 54 24.87 -26.97 44.76
CA ALA A 54 24.40 -28.28 44.27
C ALA A 54 23.15 -29.01 44.87
N LYS A 55 22.51 -29.72 43.92
CA LYS A 55 21.89 -31.06 43.98
C LYS A 55 20.35 -31.20 44.08
N SER A 56 19.81 -31.73 42.96
CA SER A 56 18.97 -32.95 42.88
C SER A 56 17.44 -32.83 42.91
N GLN A 57 16.83 -33.09 41.74
CA GLN A 57 15.62 -33.91 41.54
C GLN A 57 15.84 -35.35 42.06
N PRO A 58 14.85 -36.28 42.20
CA PRO A 58 13.59 -36.46 41.46
C PRO A 58 12.39 -36.78 42.42
N THR A 59 11.13 -37.02 42.04
CA THR A 59 10.54 -38.19 41.34
C THR A 59 9.00 -38.01 41.33
N GLN A 60 8.32 -38.52 40.29
CA GLN A 60 6.88 -38.86 40.32
C GLN A 60 6.62 -40.08 41.22
N PRO A 61 5.34 -40.44 41.53
CA PRO A 61 4.67 -41.45 40.71
C PRO A 61 3.14 -41.32 40.56
N ALA A 62 2.63 -42.26 39.75
CA ALA A 62 1.29 -42.53 39.21
C ALA A 62 0.13 -42.76 40.20
N ALA A 63 -1.11 -42.64 39.65
CA ALA A 63 -2.16 -43.68 39.59
C ALA A 63 -3.59 -43.14 39.85
N GLU A 64 -4.51 -43.48 38.93
CA GLU A 64 -5.99 -43.49 39.02
C GLU A 64 -6.48 -44.56 40.05
N PRO A 65 -7.78 -44.92 40.23
CA PRO A 65 -9.05 -44.52 39.56
C PRO A 65 -10.27 -44.32 40.50
N GLU A 66 -11.44 -43.89 39.99
CA GLU A 66 -12.77 -44.52 40.26
C GLU A 66 -13.96 -43.83 39.57
N ALA A 67 -15.04 -44.59 39.42
CA ALA A 67 -16.21 -44.40 38.56
C ALA A 67 -17.52 -44.12 39.32
N ALA A 68 -18.56 -43.63 38.61
CA ALA A 68 -20.00 -43.97 38.72
C ALA A 68 -20.82 -42.94 37.89
N GLN A 69 -21.58 -43.30 36.84
CA GLN A 69 -22.97 -43.82 36.83
C GLN A 69 -23.99 -42.86 37.50
N VAL A 70 -25.19 -42.52 37.00
CA VAL A 70 -26.14 -43.22 36.12
C VAL A 70 -27.31 -42.30 35.68
N ASN A 71 -27.85 -42.55 34.47
CA ASN A 71 -29.21 -42.40 33.88
C ASN A 71 -30.15 -41.20 34.13
N GLY A 72 -30.87 -40.84 33.05
CA GLY A 72 -32.29 -40.47 33.16
C GLY A 72 -32.87 -39.53 32.10
N SER A 73 -33.26 -40.07 30.94
CA SER A 73 -34.24 -39.57 29.96
C SER A 73 -35.59 -39.14 30.64
N VAL A 74 -36.56 -38.41 30.08
CA VAL A 74 -37.20 -38.38 28.73
C VAL A 74 -38.14 -37.14 28.66
N ASP A 75 -38.38 -36.60 27.44
CA ASP A 75 -39.69 -36.18 26.86
C ASP A 75 -40.48 -34.94 27.39
N VAL A 76 -41.27 -34.16 26.61
CA VAL A 76 -41.53 -34.04 25.15
C VAL A 76 -42.38 -32.80 24.83
N SER A 77 -42.12 -32.19 23.65
CA SER A 77 -43.04 -31.49 22.71
C SER A 77 -43.85 -30.22 23.10
N HIS A 78 -43.83 -29.22 22.21
CA HIS A 78 -44.78 -28.98 21.08
C HIS A 78 -44.15 -27.85 20.21
N GLY A 79 -43.89 -28.03 18.90
CA GLY A 79 -44.83 -27.87 17.78
C GLY A 79 -44.92 -26.38 17.39
N VAL A 80 -44.67 -25.89 16.17
CA VAL A 80 -45.20 -26.32 14.86
C VAL A 80 -44.33 -25.77 13.71
N SER A 81 -44.28 -26.53 12.62
CA SER A 81 -43.55 -26.29 11.36
C SER A 81 -44.42 -25.72 10.23
N ALA A 82 -43.77 -24.94 9.33
CA ALA A 82 -43.86 -24.93 7.84
C ALA A 82 -45.19 -24.49 7.16
N PRO A 83 -45.25 -24.23 5.81
CA PRO A 83 -44.24 -24.45 4.76
C PRO A 83 -44.05 -23.35 3.67
N LEU A 84 -43.12 -23.67 2.77
CA LEU A 84 -42.79 -23.06 1.47
C LEU A 84 -43.92 -23.21 0.42
N GLU A 85 -43.99 -22.29 -0.54
CA GLU A 85 -44.43 -22.60 -1.91
C GLU A 85 -43.82 -21.63 -2.94
N ALA A 86 -43.54 -22.16 -4.14
CA ALA A 86 -43.00 -21.48 -5.30
C ALA A 86 -44.02 -21.51 -6.45
N ALA A 87 -44.13 -20.43 -7.22
CA ALA A 87 -44.72 -20.45 -8.56
C ALA A 87 -44.18 -19.29 -9.42
N ALA A 88 -43.98 -19.57 -10.70
CA ALA A 88 -43.38 -18.69 -11.71
C ALA A 88 -44.43 -18.05 -12.64
N VAL A 89 -43.97 -17.05 -13.42
CA VAL A 89 -44.36 -16.63 -14.79
C VAL A 89 -45.03 -15.23 -14.98
N ASN A 90 -44.32 -14.43 -15.81
CA ASN A 90 -44.66 -13.31 -16.70
C ASN A 90 -45.23 -11.96 -16.21
N GLY A 91 -44.42 -10.91 -16.47
CA GLY A 91 -44.75 -9.88 -17.46
C GLY A 91 -45.63 -8.71 -17.02
N GLN A 92 -45.01 -7.56 -16.72
CA GLN A 92 -45.26 -6.22 -17.32
C GLN A 92 -44.58 -5.14 -16.43
N ALA A 93 -43.93 -4.16 -17.06
CA ALA A 93 -43.40 -2.96 -16.40
C ALA A 93 -44.51 -2.12 -15.75
N PRO A 94 -44.18 -1.26 -14.78
CA PRO A 94 -44.34 0.17 -15.07
C PRO A 94 -43.22 1.08 -14.52
N ALA A 95 -43.21 2.27 -15.09
CA ALA A 95 -42.27 3.38 -14.89
C ALA A 95 -42.51 4.18 -13.59
N GLY A 96 -41.42 4.79 -13.08
CA GLY A 96 -41.44 6.19 -12.61
C GLY A 96 -41.26 6.48 -11.12
N SER A 97 -40.45 7.52 -10.86
CA SER A 97 -40.14 8.26 -9.61
C SER A 97 -39.17 7.58 -8.64
N SER A 98 -37.87 7.92 -8.57
CA SER A 98 -37.17 9.18 -8.24
C SER A 98 -36.75 9.23 -6.76
N ASP A 99 -35.54 8.77 -6.48
CA ASP A 99 -34.72 9.32 -5.40
C ASP A 99 -33.34 9.63 -5.97
N ALA A 100 -33.05 10.93 -6.04
CA ALA A 100 -31.91 11.49 -6.71
C ALA A 100 -30.64 11.29 -5.87
N VAL A 101 -29.69 10.52 -6.42
CA VAL A 101 -28.27 10.63 -6.09
C VAL A 101 -27.80 12.02 -6.55
N PRO A 102 -27.06 12.80 -5.73
CA PRO A 102 -26.64 14.13 -6.15
C PRO A 102 -25.72 14.04 -7.37
N ALA A 103 -26.10 14.73 -8.44
CA ALA A 103 -25.37 14.76 -9.69
C ALA A 103 -24.01 15.45 -9.52
N THR A 104 -22.94 14.72 -9.80
CA THR A 104 -21.58 15.25 -10.00
C THR A 104 -21.60 16.24 -11.18
N PRO A 105 -20.88 17.38 -11.12
CA PRO A 105 -20.93 18.37 -12.20
C PRO A 105 -20.44 17.79 -13.52
N ALA A 106 -21.28 17.87 -14.55
CA ALA A 106 -20.93 17.47 -15.91
C ALA A 106 -19.83 18.40 -16.48
N GLY A 107 -18.67 17.84 -16.80
CA GLY A 107 -17.68 18.56 -17.62
C GLY A 107 -16.21 18.16 -17.47
N ILE A 108 -15.81 17.43 -16.42
CA ILE A 108 -14.39 17.10 -16.16
C ILE A 108 -14.24 15.62 -15.73
N GLY A 109 -15.02 14.72 -16.34
CA GLY A 109 -14.86 13.28 -16.16
C GLY A 109 -13.93 12.70 -17.21
N VAL A 110 -13.57 11.42 -17.07
CA VAL A 110 -12.93 10.65 -18.14
C VAL A 110 -13.81 10.77 -19.39
N PRO A 111 -13.23 11.04 -20.58
CA PRO A 111 -13.98 10.96 -21.81
C PRO A 111 -14.21 9.47 -22.12
N TRP A 112 -15.20 8.84 -21.48
CA TRP A 112 -15.55 7.44 -21.72
C TRP A 112 -15.83 7.16 -23.21
N ALA A 113 -16.27 8.18 -23.95
CA ALA A 113 -16.40 8.18 -25.40
C ALA A 113 -15.08 8.00 -26.17
N ALA A 114 -13.93 8.13 -25.52
CA ALA A 114 -12.61 7.87 -26.08
C ALA A 114 -12.21 6.39 -26.02
N LEU A 115 -12.90 5.53 -25.25
CA LEU A 115 -12.54 4.10 -25.20
C LEU A 115 -12.59 3.40 -26.56
N PRO A 116 -13.60 3.64 -27.44
CA PRO A 116 -13.67 2.98 -28.74
C PRO A 116 -12.55 3.36 -29.72
N ARG A 117 -11.86 4.50 -29.54
CA ARG A 117 -10.75 4.92 -30.41
C ARG A 117 -9.39 4.34 -29.98
N LEU A 118 -9.31 3.72 -28.80
CA LEU A 118 -8.06 3.15 -28.32
C LEU A 118 -7.73 1.86 -29.07
N LYS A 119 -6.45 1.59 -29.27
CA LYS A 119 -5.99 0.30 -29.80
C LYS A 119 -6.48 -0.81 -28.86
N PRO A 120 -7.28 -1.77 -29.36
CA PRO A 120 -7.86 -2.79 -28.52
C PRO A 120 -6.76 -3.69 -27.95
N LEU A 121 -6.98 -4.17 -26.73
CA LEU A 121 -6.05 -5.06 -26.03
C LEU A 121 -6.56 -6.49 -26.18
N PRO A 122 -5.75 -7.44 -26.66
CA PRO A 122 -6.16 -8.84 -26.77
C PRO A 122 -6.28 -9.48 -25.38
N THR A 123 -7.15 -10.47 -25.21
CA THR A 123 -7.17 -11.33 -24.03
C THR A 123 -5.85 -12.11 -23.90
N ALA A 124 -5.57 -12.69 -22.72
CA ALA A 124 -4.31 -13.42 -22.49
C ALA A 124 -4.13 -14.62 -23.44
N ASP A 125 -5.21 -15.24 -23.91
CA ASP A 125 -5.21 -16.31 -24.90
C ASP A 125 -5.21 -15.80 -26.36
N GLY A 126 -5.31 -14.48 -26.56
CA GLY A 126 -5.26 -13.82 -27.86
C GLY A 126 -6.52 -13.98 -28.73
N LYS A 127 -7.59 -14.59 -28.21
CA LYS A 127 -8.79 -14.91 -29.00
C LYS A 127 -9.78 -13.76 -29.12
N GLU A 128 -9.87 -12.94 -28.07
CA GLU A 128 -10.83 -11.85 -27.97
C GLU A 128 -10.13 -10.54 -27.62
N HIS A 129 -10.91 -9.47 -27.51
CA HIS A 129 -10.43 -8.18 -27.03
C HIS A 129 -11.04 -7.87 -25.67
N ILE A 130 -10.25 -7.21 -24.83
CA ILE A 130 -10.65 -6.75 -23.52
C ILE A 130 -11.75 -5.70 -23.67
N TRP A 131 -12.86 -5.95 -22.98
CA TRP A 131 -13.95 -5.00 -22.78
C TRP A 131 -14.25 -4.90 -21.28
N ILE A 132 -14.64 -3.72 -20.83
CA ILE A 132 -14.92 -3.44 -19.41
C ILE A 132 -16.30 -2.80 -19.28
N ASP A 133 -16.99 -3.13 -18.19
CA ASP A 133 -18.16 -2.40 -17.71
C ASP A 133 -17.87 -1.88 -16.29
N PRO A 134 -17.32 -0.66 -16.17
CA PRO A 134 -16.87 -0.13 -14.89
C PRO A 134 -18.03 0.07 -13.92
N SER A 135 -17.87 -0.40 -12.68
CA SER A 135 -18.79 -0.10 -11.59
C SER A 135 -18.83 1.41 -11.28
N PRO A 136 -19.86 1.90 -10.55
CA PRO A 136 -19.93 3.30 -10.13
C PRO A 136 -18.68 3.76 -9.37
N GLU A 137 -18.14 2.90 -8.49
CA GLU A 137 -16.93 3.16 -7.70
C GLU A 137 -15.69 3.29 -8.59
N GLU A 138 -15.56 2.42 -9.60
CA GLU A 138 -14.47 2.51 -10.59
C GLU A 138 -14.53 3.82 -11.37
N ARG A 139 -15.73 4.20 -11.81
CA ARG A 139 -15.94 5.45 -12.57
C ARG A 139 -15.56 6.65 -11.74
N GLN A 140 -16.02 6.71 -10.49
CA GLN A 140 -15.70 7.79 -9.58
C GLN A 140 -14.18 7.89 -9.33
N ALA A 141 -13.51 6.77 -9.04
CA ALA A 141 -12.08 6.77 -8.81
C ALA A 141 -11.30 7.21 -10.05
N MET A 142 -11.69 6.74 -11.24
CA MET A 142 -11.03 7.11 -12.48
C MET A 142 -11.29 8.58 -12.85
N ASP A 143 -12.50 9.11 -12.63
CA ASP A 143 -12.83 10.52 -12.83
C ASP A 143 -11.98 11.43 -11.93
N GLN A 144 -11.79 11.05 -10.66
CA GLN A 144 -10.90 11.77 -9.73
C GLN A 144 -9.45 11.79 -10.23
N LEU A 145 -8.91 10.63 -10.62
CA LEU A 145 -7.58 10.56 -11.23
C LEU A 145 -7.50 11.48 -12.47
N TRP A 146 -8.51 11.44 -13.33
CA TRP A 146 -8.54 12.21 -14.57
C TRP A 146 -8.52 13.73 -14.36
N GLN A 147 -9.22 14.20 -13.32
CA GLN A 147 -9.24 15.61 -12.91
C GLN A 147 -7.89 16.10 -12.42
N HIS A 148 -7.11 15.23 -11.77
CA HIS A 148 -5.81 15.57 -11.23
C HIS A 148 -4.65 15.40 -12.22
N LEU A 149 -4.90 14.82 -13.40
CA LEU A 149 -3.87 14.67 -14.43
C LEU A 149 -3.32 16.05 -14.87
N PRO A 150 -1.99 16.21 -14.99
CA PRO A 150 -1.40 17.48 -15.40
C PRO A 150 -1.86 17.90 -16.80
N ASP A 151 -2.08 19.20 -17.00
CA ASP A 151 -2.42 19.76 -18.33
C ASP A 151 -1.32 19.50 -19.38
N SER A 152 -0.09 19.28 -18.94
CA SER A 152 1.03 18.90 -19.81
C SER A 152 0.89 17.50 -20.42
N PHE A 153 -0.06 16.67 -19.95
CA PHE A 153 -0.29 15.34 -20.49
C PHE A 153 -1.11 15.44 -21.78
N LYS A 154 -0.40 15.24 -22.90
CA LYS A 154 -0.98 15.14 -24.25
C LYS A 154 -1.95 13.96 -24.36
N THR A 155 -2.73 13.95 -25.45
CA THR A 155 -3.66 12.87 -25.78
C THR A 155 -3.00 11.50 -25.75
N GLU A 156 -1.78 11.35 -26.29
CA GLU A 156 -1.08 10.04 -26.26
C GLU A 156 -0.83 9.53 -24.83
N ASN A 157 -0.49 10.43 -23.90
CA ASN A 157 -0.25 10.08 -22.50
C ASN A 157 -1.55 9.67 -21.81
N ARG A 158 -2.63 10.41 -22.07
CA ARG A 158 -3.97 10.12 -21.54
C ARG A 158 -4.51 8.80 -22.07
N ASP A 159 -4.26 8.50 -23.35
CA ASP A 159 -4.62 7.24 -24.00
C ASP A 159 -3.84 6.06 -23.43
N LEU A 160 -2.54 6.25 -23.16
CA LEU A 160 -1.72 5.26 -22.48
C LEU A 160 -2.31 4.89 -21.11
N LEU A 161 -2.70 5.89 -20.31
CA LEU A 161 -3.29 5.66 -18.99
C LEU A 161 -4.66 4.97 -19.08
N LEU A 162 -5.51 5.36 -20.03
CA LEU A 162 -6.79 4.67 -20.25
C LEU A 162 -6.58 3.21 -20.66
N ARG A 163 -5.64 2.93 -21.56
CA ARG A 163 -5.31 1.54 -21.94
C ARG A 163 -4.78 0.75 -20.75
N ALA A 164 -3.96 1.34 -19.89
CA ALA A 164 -3.44 0.69 -18.69
C ALA A 164 -4.57 0.40 -17.68
N TYR A 165 -5.47 1.37 -17.48
CA TYR A 165 -6.67 1.18 -16.66
C TYR A 165 -7.56 0.07 -17.21
N MET A 166 -7.82 0.02 -18.52
CA MET A 166 -8.63 -1.04 -19.13
C MET A 166 -8.07 -2.44 -18.85
N LEU A 167 -6.76 -2.60 -19.02
CA LEU A 167 -6.11 -3.88 -18.69
C LEU A 167 -6.25 -4.21 -17.21
N ALA A 168 -5.97 -3.24 -16.32
CA ALA A 168 -6.02 -3.46 -14.88
C ALA A 168 -7.44 -3.78 -14.39
N SER A 169 -8.46 -3.04 -14.85
CA SER A 169 -9.87 -3.28 -14.53
C SER A 169 -10.29 -4.68 -14.99
N TYR A 170 -9.97 -5.05 -16.23
CA TYR A 170 -10.26 -6.39 -16.74
C TYR A 170 -9.51 -7.49 -15.97
N ALA A 171 -8.22 -7.32 -15.73
CA ALA A 171 -7.40 -8.34 -15.07
C ALA A 171 -7.86 -8.60 -13.64
N HIS A 172 -8.36 -7.57 -12.94
CA HIS A 172 -8.89 -7.66 -11.58
C HIS A 172 -10.42 -7.71 -11.48
N ARG A 173 -11.14 -8.00 -12.59
CA ARG A 173 -12.62 -7.99 -12.68
C ARG A 173 -13.35 -8.86 -11.66
N ASN A 174 -12.70 -9.93 -11.20
CA ASN A 174 -13.26 -10.87 -10.22
C ASN A 174 -12.66 -10.70 -8.82
N ALA A 175 -11.82 -9.67 -8.61
CA ALA A 175 -11.14 -9.43 -7.35
C ALA A 175 -11.82 -8.29 -6.58
N GLN A 176 -12.02 -8.52 -5.28
CA GLN A 176 -12.53 -7.53 -4.33
C GLN A 176 -11.50 -7.28 -3.24
N ARG A 177 -11.50 -6.07 -2.68
CA ARG A 177 -10.74 -5.76 -1.47
C ARG A 177 -11.42 -6.38 -0.25
N ASP A 178 -10.68 -6.50 0.85
CA ASP A 178 -11.24 -6.94 2.14
C ASP A 178 -12.37 -6.01 2.66
N SER A 179 -12.48 -4.79 2.14
CA SER A 179 -13.58 -3.84 2.40
C SER A 179 -14.85 -4.11 1.58
N GLY A 180 -14.79 -4.97 0.56
CA GLY A 180 -15.87 -5.24 -0.39
C GLY A 180 -15.83 -4.42 -1.69
N GLU A 181 -14.97 -3.42 -1.80
CA GLU A 181 -14.81 -2.59 -3.01
C GLU A 181 -14.10 -3.35 -4.14
N PRO A 182 -14.34 -2.98 -5.42
CA PRO A 182 -13.59 -3.53 -6.56
C PRO A 182 -12.08 -3.33 -6.37
N TYR A 183 -11.26 -4.36 -6.62
CA TYR A 183 -9.82 -4.28 -6.38
C TYR A 183 -9.13 -3.15 -7.16
N ILE A 184 -9.64 -2.84 -8.36
CA ILE A 184 -9.10 -1.80 -9.25
C ILE A 184 -9.07 -0.39 -8.64
N THR A 185 -9.87 -0.10 -7.61
CA THR A 185 -9.79 1.18 -6.89
C THR A 185 -8.39 1.41 -6.28
N HIS A 186 -7.69 0.33 -5.93
CA HIS A 186 -6.33 0.40 -5.41
C HIS A 186 -5.31 0.88 -6.46
N PRO A 187 -5.11 0.21 -7.62
CA PRO A 187 -4.22 0.72 -8.66
C PRO A 187 -4.53 2.15 -9.12
N ILE A 188 -5.80 2.54 -9.17
CA ILE A 188 -6.20 3.92 -9.49
C ILE A 188 -5.67 4.88 -8.43
N ALA A 189 -5.90 4.60 -7.14
CA ALA A 189 -5.43 5.45 -6.05
C ALA A 189 -3.90 5.49 -5.94
N VAL A 190 -3.20 4.40 -6.28
CA VAL A 190 -1.73 4.41 -6.40
C VAL A 190 -1.29 5.39 -7.48
N SER A 191 -1.98 5.39 -8.62
CA SER A 191 -1.68 6.29 -9.74
C SER A 191 -2.05 7.74 -9.44
N GLU A 192 -3.06 7.97 -8.61
CA GLU A 192 -3.38 9.30 -8.09
C GLU A 192 -2.25 9.84 -7.21
N ILE A 193 -1.72 9.03 -6.27
CA ILE A 193 -0.55 9.42 -5.46
C ILE A 193 0.65 9.74 -6.37
N LEU A 194 0.91 8.94 -7.41
CA LEU A 194 1.98 9.21 -8.38
C LEU A 194 1.75 10.51 -9.16
N THR A 195 0.49 10.84 -9.44
CA THR A 195 0.10 12.10 -10.08
C THR A 195 0.38 13.29 -9.18
N GLU A 196 0.09 13.20 -7.88
CA GLU A 196 0.44 14.21 -6.88
C GLU A 196 1.95 14.45 -6.78
N LEU A 197 2.74 13.38 -6.95
CA LEU A 197 4.21 13.45 -7.01
C LEU A 197 4.75 13.95 -8.36
N ARG A 198 3.87 14.30 -9.32
CA ARG A 198 4.23 14.77 -10.66
C ARG A 198 5.10 13.78 -11.46
N MET A 199 4.81 12.49 -11.30
CA MET A 199 5.52 11.44 -12.03
C MET A 199 5.13 11.41 -13.52
N ASP A 200 5.98 10.80 -14.33
CA ASP A 200 5.78 10.69 -15.78
C ASP A 200 4.67 9.68 -16.14
N PRO A 201 4.08 9.77 -17.35
CA PRO A 201 3.00 8.89 -17.78
C PRO A 201 3.33 7.39 -17.72
N GLU A 202 4.59 6.99 -17.96
CA GLU A 202 4.97 5.57 -17.89
C GLU A 202 4.96 5.07 -16.44
N ALA A 203 5.37 5.90 -15.48
CA ALA A 203 5.29 5.57 -14.06
C ALA A 203 3.85 5.44 -13.58
N LEU A 204 2.95 6.34 -14.02
CA LEU A 204 1.52 6.25 -13.71
C LEU A 204 0.91 4.98 -14.34
N ALA A 205 1.21 4.69 -15.60
CA ALA A 205 0.77 3.46 -16.26
C ALA A 205 1.30 2.21 -15.53
N ALA A 206 2.56 2.20 -15.10
CA ALA A 206 3.11 1.13 -14.29
C ALA A 206 2.44 1.01 -12.92
N GLY A 207 2.02 2.13 -12.31
CA GLY A 207 1.22 2.14 -11.09
C GLY A 207 -0.15 1.47 -11.26
N LEU A 208 -0.85 1.75 -12.36
CA LEU A 208 -2.12 1.06 -12.71
C LEU A 208 -1.90 -0.45 -12.91
N LEU A 209 -0.74 -0.86 -13.42
CA LEU A 209 -0.44 -2.24 -13.81
C LEU A 209 0.36 -3.04 -12.75
N HIS A 210 0.69 -2.45 -11.60
CA HIS A 210 1.77 -2.97 -10.75
C HIS A 210 1.53 -4.36 -10.16
N ASP A 211 0.26 -4.73 -9.93
CA ASP A 211 -0.14 -6.05 -9.43
C ASP A 211 -0.66 -6.98 -10.54
N VAL A 212 -0.87 -6.48 -11.76
CA VAL A 212 -1.43 -7.27 -12.87
C VAL A 212 -0.53 -8.47 -13.19
N ALA A 213 0.79 -8.25 -13.28
CA ALA A 213 1.74 -9.31 -13.61
C ALA A 213 1.94 -10.37 -12.52
N GLU A 214 1.45 -10.11 -11.31
CA GLU A 214 1.60 -11.02 -10.17
C GLU A 214 0.34 -11.82 -9.90
N ASP A 215 -0.83 -11.16 -9.99
CA ASP A 215 -2.08 -11.69 -9.48
C ASP A 215 -3.05 -12.16 -10.57
N THR A 216 -2.65 -12.07 -11.86
CA THR A 216 -3.56 -12.31 -13.01
C THR A 216 -2.90 -13.13 -14.13
N GLU A 217 -3.69 -13.47 -15.15
CA GLU A 217 -3.25 -14.20 -16.34
C GLU A 217 -2.26 -13.44 -17.26
N PHE A 218 -2.08 -12.13 -17.05
CA PHE A 218 -1.26 -11.27 -17.91
C PHE A 218 0.17 -11.14 -17.40
N GLY A 219 1.12 -11.79 -18.06
CA GLY A 219 2.54 -11.72 -17.70
C GLY A 219 3.25 -10.41 -18.10
N VAL A 220 4.47 -10.23 -17.60
CA VAL A 220 5.35 -9.08 -17.95
C VAL A 220 5.58 -8.96 -19.46
N ASP A 221 5.69 -10.08 -20.17
CA ASP A 221 5.88 -10.07 -21.63
C ASP A 221 4.66 -9.56 -22.39
N TYR A 222 3.45 -9.81 -21.88
CA TYR A 222 2.24 -9.21 -22.42
C TYR A 222 2.30 -7.68 -22.29
N ILE A 223 2.66 -7.17 -21.10
CA ILE A 223 2.81 -5.73 -20.84
C ILE A 223 3.86 -5.11 -21.77
N ARG A 224 4.98 -5.83 -21.99
CA ARG A 224 6.07 -5.41 -22.88
C ARG A 224 5.59 -5.21 -24.32
N ILE A 225 4.77 -6.13 -24.82
CA ILE A 225 4.24 -6.11 -26.19
C ILE A 225 3.16 -5.04 -26.36
N GLN A 226 2.25 -4.89 -25.38
CA GLN A 226 1.07 -4.03 -25.53
C GLN A 226 1.28 -2.56 -25.16
N PHE A 227 2.27 -2.27 -24.30
CA PHE A 227 2.55 -0.93 -23.78
C PHE A 227 3.93 -0.44 -24.19
N SER A 228 4.97 -0.82 -23.44
CA SER A 228 6.36 -0.53 -23.78
C SER A 228 7.33 -1.40 -22.98
N PRO A 229 8.57 -1.59 -23.48
CA PRO A 229 9.64 -2.22 -22.70
C PRO A 229 9.92 -1.52 -21.38
N THR A 230 9.78 -0.18 -21.33
CA THR A 230 10.01 0.61 -20.13
C THR A 230 8.99 0.30 -19.05
N ILE A 231 7.68 0.31 -19.40
CA ILE A 231 6.60 0.01 -18.45
C ILE A 231 6.73 -1.43 -17.94
N ALA A 232 7.02 -2.39 -18.82
CA ALA A 232 7.26 -3.77 -18.43
C ALA A 232 8.41 -3.91 -17.43
N LYS A 233 9.51 -3.16 -17.63
CA LYS A 233 10.65 -3.14 -16.69
C LYS A 233 10.26 -2.55 -15.33
N LEU A 234 9.43 -1.49 -15.31
CA LEU A 234 8.94 -0.91 -14.06
C LEU A 234 8.06 -1.90 -13.30
N VAL A 235 7.08 -2.52 -13.97
CA VAL A 235 6.16 -3.51 -13.36
C VAL A 235 6.95 -4.71 -12.83
N ASP A 236 7.84 -5.29 -13.64
CA ASP A 236 8.71 -6.40 -13.21
C ASP A 236 9.56 -6.04 -11.98
N GLY A 237 10.11 -4.81 -11.97
CA GLY A 237 10.84 -4.27 -10.82
C GLY A 237 9.99 -4.24 -9.55
N VAL A 238 8.75 -3.74 -9.64
CA VAL A 238 7.83 -3.65 -8.49
C VAL A 238 7.45 -5.04 -7.98
N THR A 239 7.09 -5.96 -8.88
CA THR A 239 6.74 -7.36 -8.54
C THR A 239 7.91 -8.08 -7.86
N LYS A 240 9.14 -7.93 -8.37
CA LYS A 240 10.34 -8.53 -7.75
C LYS A 240 10.59 -8.03 -6.34
N LEU A 241 10.40 -6.73 -6.10
CA LEU A 241 10.55 -6.16 -4.75
C LEU A 241 9.50 -6.69 -3.78
N LYS A 242 8.24 -6.82 -4.21
CA LYS A 242 7.17 -7.42 -3.40
C LYS A 242 7.54 -8.85 -2.96
N LYS A 243 7.99 -9.69 -3.90
CA LYS A 243 8.43 -11.07 -3.62
C LYS A 243 9.61 -11.16 -2.63
N ILE A 244 10.58 -10.24 -2.72
CA ILE A 244 11.73 -10.20 -1.78
C ILE A 244 11.26 -9.83 -0.37
N GLN A 245 10.34 -8.88 -0.26
CA GLN A 245 9.78 -8.43 1.03
C GLN A 245 8.94 -9.52 1.68
N GLU A 246 8.10 -10.21 0.91
CA GLU A 246 7.26 -11.29 1.44
C GLU A 246 8.08 -12.46 2.00
N LYS A 247 9.17 -12.84 1.31
CA LYS A 247 10.08 -13.88 1.79
C LYS A 247 10.71 -13.53 3.14
N LYS A 248 11.04 -12.26 3.37
CA LYS A 248 11.62 -11.80 4.65
C LYS A 248 10.57 -11.59 5.74
N SER A 249 9.35 -11.20 5.39
CA SER A 249 8.24 -11.02 6.33
C SER A 249 7.68 -12.32 6.89
N LYS A 250 7.96 -13.46 6.24
CA LYS A 250 7.57 -14.81 6.71
C LYS A 250 8.54 -15.43 7.70
N SER A 251 9.72 -14.85 7.93
CA SER A 251 10.58 -15.28 9.03
C SER A 251 10.13 -14.58 10.31
N ASP A 252 9.63 -15.31 11.31
CA ASP A 252 9.17 -14.82 12.62
C ASP A 252 10.28 -14.18 13.49
N VAL A 253 11.43 -13.90 12.90
CA VAL A 253 12.56 -13.28 13.61
C VAL A 253 12.35 -11.77 13.60
N PRO A 254 12.38 -11.10 14.78
CA PRO A 254 12.39 -9.65 14.86
C PRO A 254 13.43 -9.10 13.88
N VAL A 255 13.00 -8.16 13.04
CA VAL A 255 13.92 -7.40 12.19
C VAL A 255 14.79 -6.60 13.14
N SER A 256 16.02 -7.05 13.39
CA SER A 256 17.02 -6.21 14.04
C SER A 256 17.34 -5.03 13.11
N ASN A 257 17.77 -3.89 13.67
CA ASN A 257 18.19 -2.72 12.87
C ASN A 257 19.20 -3.09 11.77
N GLN A 258 20.05 -4.10 12.00
CA GLN A 258 21.00 -4.62 11.02
C GLN A 258 20.33 -5.35 9.83
N LYS A 259 19.26 -6.11 10.08
CA LYS A 259 18.44 -6.72 9.02
C LYS A 259 17.70 -5.64 8.23
N ALA A 260 17.25 -4.58 8.91
CA ALA A 260 16.59 -3.46 8.27
C ALA A 260 17.54 -2.75 7.28
N GLU A 261 18.75 -2.42 7.72
CA GLU A 261 19.78 -1.82 6.87
C GLU A 261 20.23 -2.73 5.73
N SER A 262 20.36 -4.04 5.96
CA SER A 262 20.75 -5.00 4.92
C SER A 262 19.68 -5.14 3.84
N LEU A 263 18.39 -5.12 4.19
CA LEU A 263 17.31 -5.07 3.21
C LEU A 263 17.27 -3.72 2.49
N ARG A 264 17.46 -2.59 3.19
CA ARG A 264 17.56 -1.26 2.56
C ARG A 264 18.68 -1.22 1.52
N LYS A 265 19.89 -1.70 1.87
CA LYS A 265 21.03 -1.81 0.94
C LYS A 265 20.72 -2.72 -0.24
N MET A 266 20.09 -3.87 0.00
CA MET A 266 19.68 -4.78 -1.07
C MET A 266 18.67 -4.14 -2.03
N MET A 267 17.61 -3.51 -1.50
CA MET A 267 16.59 -2.84 -2.32
C MET A 267 17.21 -1.73 -3.16
N LEU A 268 18.08 -0.90 -2.57
CA LEU A 268 18.71 0.22 -3.25
C LEU A 268 19.78 -0.22 -4.27
N ALA A 269 20.46 -1.35 -4.03
CA ALA A 269 21.43 -1.91 -4.95
C ALA A 269 20.78 -2.59 -6.18
N SER A 270 19.62 -3.23 -5.99
CA SER A 270 18.93 -3.97 -7.05
C SER A 270 18.17 -3.11 -8.05
N ILE A 271 17.93 -1.83 -7.74
CA ILE A 271 17.03 -0.99 -8.51
C ILE A 271 17.82 -0.14 -9.48
N GLU A 272 17.61 -0.43 -10.77
CA GLU A 272 18.16 0.35 -11.88
C GLU A 272 17.37 1.62 -12.17
N ASP A 273 16.12 1.70 -11.69
CA ASP A 273 15.19 2.80 -11.96
C ASP A 273 14.45 3.24 -10.68
N LEU A 274 14.72 4.47 -10.23
CA LEU A 274 14.11 5.06 -9.03
C LEU A 274 12.58 5.09 -9.07
N ARG A 275 11.98 5.12 -10.26
CA ARG A 275 10.51 5.10 -10.42
C ARG A 275 9.89 3.86 -9.79
N VAL A 276 10.59 2.72 -9.79
CA VAL A 276 10.14 1.48 -9.13
C VAL A 276 9.96 1.68 -7.63
N LEU A 277 10.89 2.40 -6.97
CA LEU A 277 10.78 2.69 -5.53
C LEU A 277 9.63 3.63 -5.24
N ILE A 278 9.44 4.64 -6.08
CA ILE A 278 8.37 5.63 -5.91
C ILE A 278 7.00 4.96 -6.07
N ILE A 279 6.83 4.10 -7.08
CA ILE A 279 5.62 3.27 -7.25
C ILE A 279 5.38 2.42 -6.01
N LYS A 280 6.43 1.77 -5.47
CA LYS A 280 6.28 0.94 -4.28
C LYS A 280 5.94 1.73 -3.01
N LEU A 281 6.43 2.96 -2.89
CA LEU A 281 6.05 3.87 -1.81
C LEU A 281 4.60 4.32 -1.93
N ALA A 282 4.12 4.62 -3.15
CA ALA A 282 2.73 4.96 -3.41
C ALA A 282 1.78 3.79 -3.08
N ASP A 283 2.14 2.58 -3.52
CA ASP A 283 1.46 1.33 -3.13
C ASP A 283 1.39 1.18 -1.60
N ARG A 284 2.54 1.28 -0.91
CA ARG A 284 2.56 1.16 0.55
C ARG A 284 1.73 2.24 1.24
N LEU A 285 1.77 3.48 0.76
CA LEU A 285 1.00 4.58 1.34
C LEU A 285 -0.50 4.32 1.23
N HIS A 286 -0.98 3.92 0.04
CA HIS A 286 -2.39 3.58 -0.11
C HIS A 286 -2.80 2.40 0.77
N ASN A 287 -1.95 1.37 0.88
CA ASN A 287 -2.20 0.25 1.79
C ASN A 287 -2.26 0.67 3.26
N MET A 288 -1.46 1.66 3.68
CA MET A 288 -1.54 2.21 5.03
C MET A 288 -2.82 3.03 5.25
N ARG A 289 -3.29 3.76 4.25
CA ARG A 289 -4.57 4.52 4.29
C ARG A 289 -5.78 3.59 4.44
N THR A 290 -5.74 2.39 3.84
CA THR A 290 -6.83 1.41 3.84
C THR A 290 -6.64 0.26 4.83
N LEU A 291 -5.61 0.33 5.69
CA LEU A 291 -5.22 -0.75 6.60
C LEU A 291 -6.29 -1.13 7.65
N GLY A 292 -7.28 -0.26 7.85
CA GLY A 292 -8.41 -0.46 8.76
C GLY A 292 -9.22 -1.74 8.50
N GLY A 293 -9.27 -2.28 7.28
CA GLY A 293 -9.99 -3.53 7.00
C GLY A 293 -9.29 -4.81 7.51
N GLN A 294 -7.99 -4.74 7.81
CA GLN A 294 -7.17 -5.92 8.12
C GLN A 294 -7.31 -6.43 9.56
N LYS A 295 -6.94 -7.68 9.82
CA LYS A 295 -6.80 -8.23 11.19
C LYS A 295 -5.69 -7.52 11.96
N GLU A 296 -5.86 -7.36 13.28
CA GLU A 296 -4.95 -6.59 14.14
C GLU A 296 -3.47 -7.00 14.01
N HIS A 297 -3.16 -8.30 14.01
CA HIS A 297 -1.79 -8.77 13.83
C HIS A 297 -1.18 -8.35 12.48
N LYS A 298 -1.97 -8.37 11.39
CA LYS A 298 -1.53 -7.89 10.07
C LYS A 298 -1.32 -6.37 10.10
N ARG A 299 -2.24 -5.61 10.72
CA ARG A 299 -2.10 -4.15 10.86
C ARG A 299 -0.79 -3.78 11.54
N ARG A 300 -0.50 -4.37 12.70
CA ARG A 300 0.75 -4.09 13.45
C ARG A 300 2.00 -4.51 12.68
N ARG A 301 1.97 -5.65 11.98
CA ARG A 301 3.09 -6.10 11.13
C ARG A 301 3.36 -5.11 10.00
N ILE A 302 2.32 -4.73 9.25
CA ILE A 302 2.41 -3.79 8.12
C ILE A 302 2.86 -2.40 8.61
N ALA A 303 2.33 -1.93 9.73
CA ALA A 303 2.72 -0.64 10.31
C ALA A 303 4.19 -0.62 10.78
N ARG A 304 4.67 -1.73 11.38
CA ARG A 304 6.08 -1.87 11.78
C ARG A 304 7.00 -1.91 10.56
N GLU A 305 6.66 -2.73 9.56
CA GLU A 305 7.40 -2.76 8.29
C GLU A 305 7.45 -1.37 7.64
N THR A 306 6.34 -0.64 7.65
CA THR A 306 6.26 0.72 7.10
C THR A 306 7.21 1.68 7.80
N LEU A 307 7.23 1.67 9.14
CA LEU A 307 8.08 2.55 9.94
C LEU A 307 9.56 2.17 9.81
N ASP A 308 9.86 0.88 9.79
CA ASP A 308 11.23 0.38 9.74
C ASP A 308 11.82 0.52 8.33
N TYR A 309 11.02 0.45 7.26
CA TYR A 309 11.56 0.39 5.90
C TYR A 309 11.16 1.56 5.02
N TYR A 310 9.86 1.80 4.89
CA TYR A 310 9.32 2.68 3.87
C TYR A 310 9.43 4.16 4.25
N ALA A 311 9.16 4.51 5.51
CA ALA A 311 9.34 5.88 5.97
C ALA A 311 10.81 6.37 5.85
N PRO A 312 11.83 5.61 6.32
CA PRO A 312 13.24 5.98 6.11
C PRO A 312 13.62 6.04 4.63
N LEU A 313 13.06 5.17 3.79
CA LEU A 313 13.28 5.19 2.36
C LEU A 313 12.71 6.45 1.70
N ALA A 314 11.46 6.83 2.03
CA ALA A 314 10.85 8.07 1.57
C ALA A 314 11.65 9.30 2.01
N ASN A 315 12.14 9.31 3.26
CA ASN A 315 13.03 10.35 3.77
C ASN A 315 14.30 10.48 2.93
N ARG A 316 14.88 9.35 2.53
CA ARG A 316 16.11 9.30 1.73
C ARG A 316 15.91 9.78 0.29
N LEU A 317 14.73 9.57 -0.27
CA LEU A 317 14.34 10.11 -1.58
C LEU A 317 13.92 11.58 -1.52
N GLY A 318 13.90 12.20 -0.33
CA GLY A 318 13.45 13.58 -0.14
C GLY A 318 11.93 13.77 -0.25
N ILE A 319 11.15 12.68 -0.23
CA ILE A 319 9.68 12.74 -0.38
C ILE A 319 9.03 12.89 1.00
N TRP A 320 9.17 14.09 1.57
CA TRP A 320 8.77 14.36 2.96
C TRP A 320 7.27 14.15 3.21
N ARG A 321 6.41 14.51 2.25
CA ARG A 321 4.95 14.31 2.35
C ARG A 321 4.60 12.84 2.59
N ILE A 322 5.15 11.93 1.78
CA ILE A 322 4.91 10.49 1.94
C ILE A 322 5.52 9.99 3.24
N LYS A 323 6.75 10.40 3.58
CA LYS A 323 7.40 10.01 4.83
C LYS A 323 6.52 10.32 6.04
N SER A 324 6.12 11.59 6.21
CA SER A 324 5.36 12.03 7.38
C SER A 324 4.03 11.27 7.48
N GLU A 325 3.34 11.07 6.36
CA GLU A 325 2.07 10.36 6.36
C GLU A 325 2.23 8.87 6.69
N LEU A 326 3.28 8.21 6.19
CA LEU A 326 3.60 6.83 6.57
C LEU A 326 3.93 6.72 8.06
N GLU A 327 4.70 7.67 8.63
CA GLU A 327 5.04 7.70 10.06
C GLU A 327 3.80 7.87 10.94
N ASP A 328 2.92 8.81 10.60
CA ASP A 328 1.68 9.06 11.33
C ASP A 328 0.72 7.86 11.28
N LEU A 329 0.52 7.27 10.09
CA LEU A 329 -0.31 6.08 9.92
C LEU A 329 0.30 4.89 10.67
N SER A 330 1.61 4.69 10.60
CA SER A 330 2.28 3.64 11.37
C SER A 330 2.13 3.81 12.87
N PHE A 331 2.32 5.03 13.37
CA PHE A 331 2.20 5.34 14.79
C PHE A 331 0.78 5.08 15.30
N ARG A 332 -0.25 5.42 14.51
CA ARG A 332 -1.66 5.13 14.81
C ARG A 332 -1.93 3.65 15.09
N TYR A 333 -1.34 2.74 14.30
CA TYR A 333 -1.56 1.29 14.46
C TYR A 333 -0.61 0.63 15.46
N LEU A 334 0.58 1.19 15.68
CA LEU A 334 1.53 0.64 16.65
C LEU A 334 1.20 1.04 18.09
N ASN A 335 0.81 2.31 18.30
CA ASN A 335 0.58 2.94 19.60
C ASN A 335 -0.75 3.71 19.63
N PRO A 336 -1.91 3.03 19.56
CA PRO A 336 -3.21 3.68 19.40
C PRO A 336 -3.62 4.58 20.58
N ALA A 337 -3.19 4.27 21.82
CA ALA A 337 -3.48 5.09 22.98
C ALA A 337 -2.76 6.45 22.91
N SER A 338 -1.44 6.44 22.75
CA SER A 338 -0.63 7.65 22.60
C SER A 338 -1.01 8.48 21.38
N TYR A 339 -1.39 7.83 20.26
CA TYR A 339 -1.93 8.53 19.10
C TYR A 339 -3.20 9.32 19.42
N LYS A 340 -4.14 8.74 20.17
CA LYS A 340 -5.38 9.44 20.59
C LYS A 340 -5.08 10.61 21.53
N GLU A 341 -4.18 10.42 22.49
CA GLU A 341 -3.77 11.47 23.42
C GLU A 341 -3.16 12.67 22.67
N ILE A 342 -2.20 12.42 21.78
CA ILE A 342 -1.55 13.46 20.98
C ILE A 342 -2.57 14.15 20.07
N LYS A 343 -3.44 13.38 19.40
CA LYS A 343 -4.48 13.95 18.53
C LYS A 343 -5.42 14.88 19.29
N ASN A 344 -5.88 14.47 20.47
CA ASN A 344 -6.75 15.29 21.32
C ASN A 344 -6.03 16.56 21.81
N ALA A 345 -4.76 16.44 22.21
CA ALA A 345 -3.95 17.57 22.65
C ALA A 345 -3.70 18.59 21.52
N ILE A 346 -3.53 18.13 20.28
CA ILE A 346 -3.42 18.99 19.10
C ILE A 346 -4.74 19.74 18.85
N GLN A 347 -5.87 19.02 18.84
CA GLN A 347 -7.20 19.62 18.60
C GLN A 347 -7.56 20.69 19.64
N GLN A 348 -7.21 20.47 20.92
CA GLN A 348 -7.44 21.46 21.98
C GLN A 348 -6.68 22.77 21.76
N LYS A 349 -5.53 22.73 21.06
CA LYS A 349 -4.66 23.89 20.83
C LYS A 349 -4.84 24.51 19.43
N GLU A 350 -5.68 23.93 18.59
CA GLU A 350 -5.81 24.32 17.18
C GLU A 350 -6.31 25.76 17.03
N GLY A 351 -7.36 26.15 17.78
CA GLY A 351 -7.90 27.50 17.74
C GLY A 351 -6.93 28.60 18.20
N ASP A 352 -6.06 28.30 19.18
CA ASP A 352 -5.04 29.25 19.63
C ASP A 352 -3.88 29.34 18.64
N ARG A 353 -3.51 28.21 18.02
CA ARG A 353 -2.47 28.18 16.98
C ARG A 353 -2.92 28.93 15.73
N ASP A 354 -4.16 28.77 15.30
CA ASP A 354 -4.69 29.44 14.10
C ASP A 354 -4.74 30.96 14.28
N LYS A 355 -5.17 31.44 15.45
CA LYS A 355 -5.10 32.87 15.80
C LYS A 355 -3.68 33.40 15.75
N LEU A 356 -2.72 32.64 16.28
CA LEU A 356 -1.31 33.02 16.26
C LEU A 356 -0.77 33.07 14.82
N VAL A 357 -1.07 32.08 13.99
CA VAL A 357 -0.64 32.04 12.59
C VAL A 357 -1.23 33.21 11.80
N ILE A 358 -2.53 33.51 11.98
CA ILE A 358 -3.18 34.65 11.32
C ILE A 358 -2.53 35.96 11.77
N LYS A 359 -2.32 36.14 13.08
CA LYS A 359 -1.68 37.35 13.62
C LYS A 359 -0.28 37.55 13.03
N THR A 360 0.58 36.53 13.08
CA THR A 360 1.95 36.63 12.52
C THR A 360 1.93 36.88 11.02
N LYS A 361 0.97 36.30 10.28
CA LYS A 361 0.81 36.52 8.84
C LYS A 361 0.28 37.92 8.50
N MET A 362 -0.36 38.61 9.44
CA MET A 362 -0.75 40.01 9.30
C MET A 362 0.36 40.99 9.68
N GLU A 363 1.33 40.56 10.50
CA GLU A 363 2.48 41.36 10.95
C GLU A 363 3.68 41.29 9.98
N LEU A 364 3.72 40.26 9.11
CA LEU A 364 4.67 40.10 7.99
C LEU A 364 4.07 40.67 6.70
#